data_AF-A0A534T8L4-F1
#
_entry.id   AF-A0A534T8L4-F1
#
_cell.length_a   1.000
_cell.length_b   1.000
_cell.length_c   1.000
_cell.angle_alpha   90.00
_cell.angle_beta   90.00
_cell.angle_gamma   90.00
#
_symmetry.space_group_name_H-M   'P 1'
#
loop_
_entity.id
_entity.type
_entity.pdbx_description
1 polymer ?
#
loop_
_entity_poly.entity_id
_entity_poly.type
_entity_poly.pdbx_seq_one_letter_code
_entity_poly.pdbx_strand_id
1 'polypeptide(L)'
;MITQDDWRLQGQDWLREELLRYAAYRPPRPGSEHDHCEFCWVPFRTRELPGTAREGYVTQDRRWICETCYEDFKLMFDWVIET
;
A
#
# COMPACT_ATOMS: atom_id res chain seq x y z
N MET A 1 -4.60 18.60 3.87
CA MET A 1 -4.46 17.96 5.19
C MET A 1 -5.33 16.73 5.16
N ILE A 2 -4.72 15.56 5.34
CA ILE A 2 -5.46 14.33 5.60
C ILE A 2 -5.92 14.39 7.05
N THR A 3 -7.21 14.15 7.28
CA THR A 3 -7.80 14.14 8.63
C THR A 3 -8.02 12.70 9.09
N GLN A 4 -8.27 12.51 10.39
CA GLN A 4 -8.59 11.18 10.93
C GLN A 4 -9.92 10.62 10.40
N ASP A 5 -10.75 11.45 9.76
CA ASP A 5 -12.03 11.06 9.17
C ASP A 5 -11.92 10.70 7.67
N ASP A 6 -10.71 10.50 7.14
CA ASP A 6 -10.51 10.07 5.75
C ASP A 6 -11.17 8.69 5.50
N TRP A 7 -11.99 8.58 4.47
CA TRP A 7 -12.77 7.36 4.15
C TRP A 7 -11.90 6.10 3.92
N ARG A 8 -10.61 6.29 3.64
CA ARG A 8 -9.64 5.19 3.47
C ARG A 8 -9.24 4.56 4.81
N LEU A 9 -9.43 5.27 5.92
CA LEU A 9 -9.17 4.78 7.28
C LEU A 9 -10.37 3.99 7.78
N GLN A 10 -10.23 2.67 7.90
CA GLN A 10 -11.30 1.74 8.26
C GLN A 10 -10.87 0.74 9.35
N GLY A 11 -9.94 1.16 10.23
CA GLY A 11 -9.43 0.33 11.33
C GLY A 11 -8.10 -0.36 11.01
N GLN A 12 -7.28 0.24 10.15
CA GLN A 12 -5.94 -0.27 9.83
C GLN A 12 -4.90 0.01 10.92
N ASP A 13 -5.28 0.36 12.16
CA ASP A 13 -4.34 0.74 13.24
C ASP A 13 -3.21 -0.28 13.49
N TRP A 14 -3.43 -1.54 13.12
CA TRP A 14 -2.43 -2.61 13.15
C TRP A 14 -1.28 -2.45 12.13
N LEU A 15 -1.36 -1.48 11.21
CA LEU A 15 -0.26 -1.08 10.31
C LEU A 15 0.63 -0.01 10.93
N ARG A 16 0.33 0.52 12.13
CA ARG A 16 1.19 1.54 12.75
C ARG A 16 2.55 0.96 13.09
N GLU A 17 3.60 1.75 12.85
CA GLU A 17 5.01 1.43 13.10
C GLU A 17 5.53 0.20 12.33
N GLU A 18 4.75 -0.29 11.36
CA GLU A 18 5.09 -1.47 10.57
C GLU A 18 6.29 -1.20 9.65
N LEU A 19 7.12 -2.24 9.43
CA LEU A 19 8.23 -2.19 8.49
C LEU A 19 7.72 -2.32 7.05
N LEU A 20 8.00 -1.31 6.25
CA LEU A 20 7.66 -1.24 4.84
C LEU A 20 8.90 -1.32 3.95
N ARG A 21 8.78 -2.05 2.85
CA ARG A 21 9.78 -2.09 1.79
C ARG A 21 9.18 -1.54 0.51
N TYR A 22 9.88 -0.62 -0.16
CA TYR A 22 9.47 -0.19 -1.50
C TYR A 22 9.79 -1.28 -2.53
N ALA A 23 8.80 -1.68 -3.34
CA ALA A 23 8.97 -2.76 -4.30
C ALA A 23 8.09 -2.59 -5.54
N ALA A 24 8.60 -3.04 -6.69
CA ALA A 24 7.78 -3.28 -7.87
C ALA A 24 6.86 -4.49 -7.64
N TYR A 25 5.60 -4.36 -8.04
CA TYR A 25 4.59 -5.40 -7.87
C TYR A 25 4.95 -6.66 -8.66
N ARG A 26 4.95 -7.80 -7.97
CA ARG A 26 5.11 -9.12 -8.57
C ARG A 26 4.09 -10.07 -7.94
N PRO A 27 3.10 -10.55 -8.70
CA PRO A 27 2.12 -11.48 -8.16
C PRO A 27 2.81 -12.79 -7.76
N PRO A 28 2.31 -13.51 -6.73
CA PRO A 28 2.90 -14.78 -6.30
C PRO A 28 2.94 -15.84 -7.41
N ARG A 29 2.00 -15.75 -8.36
CA ARG A 29 1.89 -16.62 -9.52
C ARG A 29 1.52 -15.78 -10.76
N PRO A 30 2.03 -16.11 -11.96
CA PRO A 30 1.63 -15.44 -13.19
C PRO A 30 0.10 -15.46 -13.36
N GLY A 31 -0.50 -14.30 -13.61
CA GLY A 31 -1.95 -14.14 -13.77
C GLY A 31 -2.76 -14.01 -12.48
N SER A 32 -2.13 -14.12 -11.30
CA SER A 32 -2.79 -13.98 -9.99
C SER A 32 -2.68 -12.55 -9.43
N GLU A 33 -3.10 -11.55 -10.21
CA GLU A 33 -3.01 -10.13 -9.86
C GLU A 33 -4.21 -9.69 -9.01
N HIS A 34 -4.27 -10.15 -7.76
CA HIS A 34 -5.39 -9.88 -6.83
C HIS A 34 -5.06 -8.86 -5.73
N ASP A 35 -3.79 -8.46 -5.62
CA ASP A 35 -3.37 -7.50 -4.60
C ASP A 35 -3.89 -6.10 -4.91
N HIS A 36 -4.22 -5.38 -3.86
CA HIS A 36 -4.74 -4.02 -3.89
C HIS A 36 -4.17 -3.24 -2.70
N CYS A 37 -4.26 -1.92 -2.77
CA CYS A 37 -3.87 -1.07 -1.64
C CYS A 37 -4.80 -1.30 -0.47
N GLU A 38 -4.25 -1.48 0.73
CA GLU A 38 -4.98 -1.69 1.99
C GLU A 38 -5.90 -0.52 2.37
N PHE A 39 -5.62 0.67 1.82
CA PHE A 39 -6.34 1.91 2.13
C PHE A 39 -7.37 2.28 1.05
N CYS A 40 -6.90 2.52 -0.18
CA CYS A 40 -7.75 3.02 -1.26
C CYS A 40 -8.23 1.93 -2.21
N TRP A 41 -7.86 0.66 -1.98
CA TRP A 41 -8.25 -0.48 -2.81
C TRP A 41 -7.80 -0.40 -4.28
N VAL A 42 -6.88 0.52 -4.62
CA VAL A 42 -6.32 0.59 -5.98
C VAL A 42 -5.64 -0.75 -6.29
N PRO A 43 -6.00 -1.40 -7.41
CA PRO A 43 -5.44 -2.70 -7.74
C PRO A 43 -3.98 -2.58 -8.18
N PHE A 44 -3.17 -3.56 -7.82
CA PHE A 44 -1.81 -3.68 -8.32
C PHE A 44 -1.77 -4.54 -9.59
N ARG A 45 -1.01 -4.11 -10.58
CA ARG A 45 -0.86 -4.77 -11.88
C ARG A 45 0.61 -4.78 -12.30
N THR A 46 1.02 -5.84 -12.98
CA THR A 46 2.36 -5.91 -13.60
C THR A 46 2.44 -5.04 -14.85
N ARG A 47 1.31 -4.81 -15.51
CA ARG A 47 1.17 -3.98 -16.71
C ARG A 47 0.72 -2.58 -16.34
N GLU A 48 1.08 -1.62 -17.19
CA GLU A 48 0.62 -0.24 -17.06
C GLU A 48 -0.83 -0.13 -17.53
N LEU A 49 -1.72 0.11 -16.57
CA LEU A 49 -3.15 0.29 -16.79
C LEU A 49 -3.62 1.52 -16.01
N PRO A 50 -4.46 2.38 -16.60
CA PRO A 50 -5.05 3.51 -15.89
C PRO A 50 -5.77 3.06 -14.62
N GLY A 51 -5.57 3.77 -13.51
CA GLY A 51 -6.20 3.46 -12.24
C GLY A 51 -5.62 2.23 -11.53
N THR A 52 -4.37 1.85 -11.83
CA THR A 52 -3.68 0.74 -11.17
C THR A 52 -2.29 1.16 -10.70
N ALA A 53 -1.77 0.49 -9.68
CA ALA A 53 -0.41 0.69 -9.18
C ALA A 53 0.52 -0.42 -9.69
N ARG A 54 1.77 -0.08 -10.03
CA ARG A 54 2.80 -1.05 -10.45
C ARG A 54 3.89 -1.26 -9.39
N GLU A 55 3.91 -0.38 -8.40
CA GLU A 55 4.91 -0.31 -7.35
C GLU A 55 4.30 0.39 -6.15
N GLY A 56 4.91 0.18 -5.00
CA GLY A 56 4.46 0.74 -3.75
C GLY A 56 5.21 0.12 -2.58
N TYR A 57 4.67 0.33 -1.40
CA TYR A 57 5.23 -0.16 -0.16
C TYR A 57 4.55 -1.48 0.22
N VAL A 58 5.35 -2.45 0.66
CA VAL A 58 4.87 -3.77 1.03
C VAL A 58 5.35 -4.14 2.44
N THR A 59 4.44 -4.64 3.27
CA THR A 59 4.76 -5.17 4.60
C THR A 59 5.38 -6.57 4.50
N GLN A 60 5.93 -7.08 5.61
CA GLN A 60 6.45 -8.45 5.66
C GLN A 60 5.37 -9.50 5.32
N ASP A 61 4.14 -9.24 5.74
CA ASP A 61 2.94 -10.05 5.46
C ASP A 61 2.38 -9.86 4.04
N ARG A 62 3.09 -9.14 3.16
CA ARG A 62 2.71 -8.87 1.76
C ARG A 62 1.46 -8.02 1.56
N ARG A 63 1.15 -7.15 2.52
CA ARG A 63 0.10 -6.14 2.34
C ARG A 63 0.68 -4.96 1.59
N TRP A 64 -0.06 -4.47 0.60
CA TRP A 64 0.41 -3.42 -0.29
C TRP A 64 -0.21 -2.07 0.05
N ILE A 65 0.61 -1.03 -0.05
CA ILE A 65 0.23 0.36 0.13
C ILE A 65 0.75 1.12 -1.09
N CYS A 66 -0.15 1.74 -1.85
CA CYS A 66 0.29 2.55 -3.00
C CYS A 66 1.02 3.81 -2.52
N GLU A 67 1.89 4.36 -3.37
CA GLU A 67 2.70 5.55 -3.05
C GLU A 67 1.84 6.72 -2.53
N THR A 68 0.67 6.96 -3.13
CA THR A 68 -0.23 8.02 -2.67
C THR A 68 -0.71 7.81 -1.24
N CYS A 69 -1.13 6.60 -0.88
CA CYS A 69 -1.57 6.32 0.49
C CYS A 69 -0.39 6.31 1.46
N TYR A 70 0.79 5.89 1.01
CA TYR A 70 1.99 6.01 1.83
C TYR A 70 2.27 7.47 2.19
N GLU A 71 2.33 8.35 1.19
CA GLU A 71 2.62 9.78 1.39
C GLU A 71 1.57 10.47 2.26
N ASP A 72 0.29 10.12 2.08
CA ASP A 72 -0.82 10.68 2.85
C ASP A 72 -0.82 10.25 4.32
N PHE A 73 -0.39 9.03 4.62
CA PHE A 73 -0.53 8.42 5.95
C PHE A 73 0.78 8.17 6.70
N LYS A 74 1.95 8.39 6.09
CA LYS A 74 3.27 8.12 6.72
C LYS A 74 3.48 8.78 8.07
N LEU A 75 2.93 9.97 8.28
CA LEU A 75 3.03 10.68 9.56
C LEU A 75 2.01 10.21 10.60
N MET A 76 0.90 9.60 10.17
CA MET A 76 -0.14 9.08 11.06
C MET A 76 0.19 7.66 11.54
N PHE A 77 0.82 6.89 10.65
CA PHE A 77 1.16 5.50 10.89
C PHE A 77 2.60 5.29 11.35
N ASP A 78 3.45 6.31 11.32
CA ASP A 78 4.84 6.23 11.80
C ASP A 78 5.62 5.05 11.18
N TRP A 79 5.37 4.76 9.89
CA TRP A 79 5.97 3.62 9.19
C TRP A 79 7.49 3.68 9.16
N VAL A 80 8.11 2.51 9.33
CA VAL A 80 9.57 2.35 9.22
C VAL A 80 9.90 1.85 7.82
N ILE A 81 10.87 2.46 7.15
CA ILE A 81 11.33 2.01 5.84
C ILE A 81 12.52 1.08 5.99
N GLU A 82 12.45 -0.09 5.35
CA GLU A 82 13.59 -0.99 5.19
C GLU A 82 14.67 -0.29 4.33
N THR A 83 15.87 -0.15 4.90
CA THR A 83 17.01 0.56 4.29
C THR A 83 17.96 -0.38 3.55
#